data_AF-A0A1F2UB71-F1
#
_entry.id   AF-A0A1F2UB71-F1
#
_cell.length_a   1.000
_cell.length_b   1.000
_cell.length_c   1.000
_cell.angle_alpha   90.00
_cell.angle_beta   90.00
_cell.angle_gamma   90.00
#
_symmetry.space_group_name_H-M   'P 1'
#
loop_
_entity.id
_entity.type
_entity.pdbx_description
1 polymer ?
#
loop_
_entity_poly.entity_id
_entity_poly.type
_entity_poly.pdbx_seq_one_letter_code
_entity_poly.pdbx_strand_id
1 'polypeptide(L)'
;MSTLSLRLPTSLHRNLRELAEREGVSINQIINAAVGEKVAALYTLDYLRARAKRGSRAAFDAVLAKVPDVEPPEYDRLPPKKPPKKLLPRVSRPSRG
;
A
#
# COMPACT_ATOMS: atom_id res chain seq x y z
N MET A 1 6.15 25.56 -15.35
CA MET A 1 5.02 25.04 -14.56
C MET A 1 3.78 25.85 -14.93
N SER A 2 2.62 25.19 -15.04
CA SER A 2 1.33 25.88 -15.21
C SER A 2 0.74 26.22 -13.84
N THR A 3 0.05 27.36 -13.73
CA THR A 3 -0.56 27.82 -12.48
C THR A 3 -2.02 27.39 -12.45
N LEU A 4 -2.46 26.76 -11.36
CA LEU A 4 -3.84 26.33 -11.15
C LEU A 4 -4.40 27.02 -9.91
N SER A 5 -5.51 27.74 -10.05
CA SER A 5 -6.20 28.41 -8.94
C SER A 5 -7.47 27.65 -8.59
N LEU A 6 -7.56 27.19 -7.34
CA LEU A 6 -8.67 26.41 -6.81
C LEU A 6 -9.05 26.90 -5.42
N ARG A 7 -10.33 26.77 -5.08
CA ARG A 7 -10.83 27.01 -3.73
C ARG A 7 -10.94 25.68 -2.99
N LEU A 8 -10.39 25.63 -1.79
CA LEU A 8 -10.48 24.49 -0.89
C LEU A 8 -11.45 24.79 0.26
N PRO A 9 -12.17 23.79 0.79
CA PRO A 9 -12.90 23.94 2.04
C PRO A 9 -11.97 24.45 3.16
N THR A 10 -12.47 25.34 4.02
CA THR A 10 -11.68 25.98 5.09
C THR A 10 -11.01 24.96 6.00
N SER A 11 -11.72 23.86 6.34
CA SER A 11 -11.18 22.77 7.14
C SER A 11 -9.99 22.08 6.47
N LEU A 12 -10.07 21.83 5.16
CA LEU A 12 -9.00 21.19 4.41
C LEU A 12 -7.77 22.11 4.30
N HIS A 13 -8.00 23.39 4.01
CA HIS A 13 -6.92 24.38 3.97
C HIS A 13 -6.20 24.49 5.32
N ARG A 14 -6.94 24.46 6.45
CA ARG A 14 -6.34 24.44 7.79
C ARG A 14 -5.49 23.19 8.02
N ASN A 15 -6.02 22.00 7.69
CA ASN A 15 -5.27 20.76 7.85
C ASN A 15 -3.99 20.73 6.99
N LEU A 16 -4.05 21.24 5.76
CA LEU A 16 -2.88 21.35 4.88
C LEU A 16 -1.83 22.31 5.44
N ARG A 17 -2.25 23.39 6.08
CA ARG A 17 -1.34 24.33 6.77
C ARG A 17 -0.63 23.65 7.94
N GLU A 18 -1.39 22.98 8.82
CA GLU A 18 -0.80 22.26 9.95
C GLU A 18 0.18 21.17 9.50
N LEU A 19 -0.13 20.46 8.40
CA LEU A 19 0.76 19.46 7.83
C LEU A 19 2.03 20.11 7.25
N ALA A 20 1.88 21.21 6.49
CA ALA A 20 3.00 21.98 5.94
C ALA A 20 3.96 22.47 7.04
N GLU A 21 3.43 22.96 8.15
CA GLU A 21 4.21 23.41 9.31
C GLU A 21 4.97 22.25 9.96
N ARG A 22 4.34 21.08 10.13
CA ARG A 22 4.97 19.88 10.71
C ARG A 22 6.09 19.33 9.83
N GLU A 23 5.89 19.32 8.52
CA GLU A 23 6.83 18.77 7.54
C GLU A 23 7.90 19.80 7.10
N GLY A 24 7.75 21.07 7.49
CA GLY A 24 8.69 22.15 7.12
C GLY A 24 8.69 22.49 5.62
N VAL A 25 7.56 22.30 4.93
CA VAL A 25 7.40 22.53 3.49
C VAL A 25 6.21 23.46 3.21
N SER A 26 6.12 23.98 1.98
CA SER A 26 4.97 24.79 1.58
C SER A 26 3.72 23.93 1.30
N ILE A 27 2.53 24.52 1.46
CA ILE A 27 1.26 23.89 1.07
C ILE A 27 1.27 23.46 -0.40
N ASN A 28 1.87 24.28 -1.29
CA ASN A 28 1.97 23.96 -2.71
C ASN A 28 2.81 22.70 -2.97
N GLN A 29 3.88 22.48 -2.21
CA GLN A 29 4.69 21.27 -2.33
C GLN A 29 3.89 20.03 -1.91
N ILE A 30 3.13 20.12 -0.81
CA ILE A 30 2.23 19.04 -0.38
C ILE A 30 1.19 18.73 -1.46
N ILE A 31 0.52 19.76 -1.99
CA ILE A 31 -0.51 19.58 -3.03
C ILE A 31 0.10 18.95 -4.29
N ASN A 32 1.27 19.42 -4.73
CA ASN A 32 1.94 18.87 -5.91
C ASN A 32 2.31 17.39 -5.72
N ALA A 33 2.87 17.03 -4.56
CA ALA A 33 3.19 15.65 -4.24
C ALA A 33 1.93 14.77 -4.21
N ALA A 34 0.91 15.18 -3.45
CA ALA A 34 -0.33 14.43 -3.30
C ALA A 34 -1.08 14.25 -4.63
N VAL A 35 -1.10 15.27 -5.49
CA VAL A 35 -1.70 15.16 -6.83
C VAL A 35 -0.91 14.19 -7.71
N GLY A 36 0.42 14.30 -7.71
CA GLY A 36 1.29 13.37 -8.44
C GLY A 36 1.08 11.92 -8.01
N GLU A 37 1.07 11.67 -6.70
CA GLU A 37 0.81 10.35 -6.12
C GLU A 37 -0.58 9.83 -6.49
N LYS A 38 -1.62 10.66 -6.39
CA LYS A 38 -2.99 10.25 -6.72
C LYS A 38 -3.13 9.88 -8.20
N VAL A 39 -2.55 10.68 -9.10
CA VAL A 39 -2.54 10.40 -10.53
C VAL A 39 -1.78 9.11 -10.83
N ALA A 40 -0.58 8.93 -10.26
CA ALA A 40 0.21 7.72 -10.43
C ALA A 40 -0.53 6.47 -9.95
N ALA A 41 -1.21 6.55 -8.80
CA ALA A 41 -2.02 5.45 -8.25
C ALA A 41 -3.18 5.07 -9.18
N LEU A 42 -3.91 6.05 -9.71
CA LEU A 42 -5.03 5.81 -10.63
C LEU A 42 -4.56 5.18 -11.94
N TYR A 43 -3.49 5.71 -12.55
CA TYR A 43 -2.94 5.15 -13.78
C TYR A 43 -2.39 3.73 -13.59
N THR A 44 -1.72 3.48 -12.45
CA THR A 44 -1.24 2.15 -12.12
C THR A 44 -2.39 1.15 -11.98
N LEU A 45 -3.48 1.55 -11.33
CA LEU A 45 -4.68 0.72 -11.21
C LEU A 45 -5.26 0.36 -12.58
N ASP A 46 -5.38 1.34 -13.48
CA ASP A 46 -5.91 1.11 -14.82
C ASP A 46 -5.00 0.21 -15.65
N TYR A 47 -3.68 0.41 -15.57
CA TYR A 47 -2.70 -0.48 -16.19
C TYR A 47 -2.83 -1.92 -15.69
N LEU A 48 -2.90 -2.12 -14.36
CA LEU A 48 -3.04 -3.46 -13.77
C LEU A 48 -4.35 -4.12 -14.19
N ARG A 49 -5.46 -3.38 -14.23
CA ARG A 49 -6.75 -3.88 -14.74
C ARG A 49 -6.65 -4.32 -16.19
N ALA A 50 -6.06 -3.51 -17.05
CA ALA A 50 -5.87 -3.85 -18.47
C ALA A 50 -4.94 -5.05 -18.65
N ARG A 51 -3.86 -5.15 -17.84
CA ARG A 51 -2.94 -6.29 -17.86
C ARG A 51 -3.61 -7.57 -17.37
N ALA A 52 -4.41 -7.50 -16.31
CA ALA A 52 -5.14 -8.63 -15.74
C ALA A 52 -6.12 -9.25 -16.74
N LYS A 53 -6.81 -8.43 -17.55
CA LYS A 53 -7.71 -8.93 -18.62
C LYS A 53 -6.99 -9.77 -19.68
N ARG A 54 -5.67 -9.58 -19.83
CA ARG A 54 -4.82 -10.38 -20.75
C ARG A 54 -4.21 -11.62 -20.06
N GLY A 55 -4.44 -11.81 -18.77
CA GLY A 55 -3.94 -12.96 -18.02
C GLY A 55 -4.83 -14.18 -18.25
N SER A 56 -4.23 -15.37 -18.28
CA SER A 56 -4.95 -16.64 -18.30
C SER A 56 -4.42 -17.51 -17.17
N ARG A 57 -5.32 -17.92 -16.26
CA ARG A 57 -4.97 -18.82 -15.16
C ARG A 57 -4.47 -20.16 -15.69
N ALA A 58 -5.14 -20.71 -16.69
CA ALA A 58 -4.74 -21.97 -17.31
C ALA A 58 -3.34 -21.88 -17.95
N ALA A 59 -3.02 -20.77 -18.63
CA ALA A 59 -1.69 -20.58 -19.20
C ALA A 59 -0.61 -20.44 -18.11
N PHE A 60 -0.94 -19.78 -16.99
CA PHE A 60 -0.05 -19.69 -15.83
C PHE A 60 0.21 -21.07 -15.21
N ASP A 61 -0.83 -21.86 -14.95
CA ASP A 61 -0.70 -23.20 -14.38
C ASP A 61 0.06 -24.14 -15.34
N ALA A 62 -0.16 -24.03 -16.66
CA ALA A 62 0.58 -24.80 -17.66
C ALA A 62 2.08 -24.48 -17.70
N VAL A 63 2.48 -23.23 -17.39
CA VAL A 63 3.89 -22.87 -17.23
C VAL A 63 4.45 -23.42 -15.92
N LEU A 64 3.69 -23.34 -14.81
CA LEU A 64 4.11 -23.89 -13.52
C LEU A 64 4.30 -25.40 -13.55
N ALA A 65 3.48 -26.14 -14.31
CA ALA A 65 3.62 -27.58 -14.48
C ALA A 65 4.95 -28.01 -15.14
N LYS A 66 5.70 -27.07 -15.72
CA LYS A 66 7.06 -27.34 -16.26
C LYS A 66 8.14 -27.34 -15.18
N VAL A 67 7.83 -26.82 -13.99
CA VAL A 67 8.75 -26.83 -12.86
C VAL A 67 8.78 -28.25 -12.29
N PRO A 68 9.96 -28.89 -12.14
CA PRO A 68 10.07 -30.21 -11.53
C PRO A 68 9.54 -30.21 -10.10
N ASP A 69 8.76 -31.23 -9.76
CA ASP A 69 8.28 -31.47 -8.39
C ASP A 69 9.40 -32.10 -7.54
N VAL A 70 10.34 -31.27 -7.11
CA VAL A 70 11.50 -31.67 -6.30
C VAL A 70 11.68 -30.72 -5.13
N GLU A 71 12.34 -31.21 -4.08
CA GLU A 71 12.65 -30.39 -2.91
C GLU A 71 13.49 -29.16 -3.29
N PRO A 72 13.12 -27.95 -2.81
CA PRO A 72 13.90 -26.75 -3.05
C PRO A 72 15.34 -26.88 -2.50
N PRO A 73 16.33 -26.28 -3.18
CA PRO A 73 17.67 -26.10 -2.63
C PRO A 73 17.62 -25.42 -1.26
N GLU A 74 18.62 -25.69 -0.41
CA GLU A 74 18.62 -25.21 0.98
C GLU A 74 18.44 -23.69 1.11
N TYR A 75 19.05 -22.91 0.21
CA TYR A 75 18.96 -21.45 0.17
C TYR A 75 17.59 -20.91 -0.29
N ASP A 76 16.75 -21.75 -0.90
CA ASP A 76 15.41 -21.40 -1.40
C ASP A 76 14.28 -21.96 -0.50
N ARG A 77 14.65 -22.67 0.58
CA ARG A 77 13.70 -23.17 1.56
C ARG A 77 13.13 -22.02 2.39
N LEU A 78 11.82 -22.06 2.58
CA LEU A 78 11.16 -21.15 3.53
C LEU A 78 11.70 -21.38 4.95
N PRO A 79 11.83 -20.33 5.77
CA PRO A 79 12.20 -20.49 7.17
C PRO A 79 11.12 -21.32 7.90
N PRO A 80 11.50 -22.08 8.95
CA PRO A 80 10.55 -22.87 9.71
C PRO A 80 9.42 -21.98 10.26
N LYS A 81 8.16 -22.40 10.06
CA LYS A 81 6.99 -21.68 10.58
C LYS A 81 7.14 -21.53 12.10
N LYS A 82 7.24 -20.29 12.57
CA LYS A 82 7.25 -20.00 14.02
C LYS A 82 5.92 -20.50 14.61
N PRO A 83 5.93 -21.17 15.77
CA PRO A 83 4.70 -21.54 16.44
C PRO A 83 3.90 -20.27 16.76
N PRO A 84 2.55 -20.33 16.73
CA PRO A 84 1.73 -19.19 17.10
C PRO A 84 2.16 -18.70 18.49
N LYS A 85 2.39 -17.39 18.64
CA LYS A 85 2.65 -16.79 19.95
C LYS A 85 1.51 -17.17 20.88
N LYS A 86 1.79 -17.85 22.00
CA LYS A 86 0.81 -18.03 23.07
C LYS A 86 0.30 -16.63 23.45
N LEU A 87 -0.98 -16.37 23.19
CA LEU A 87 -1.63 -15.14 23.62
C LEU A 87 -1.48 -15.07 25.14
N LEU A 88 -0.82 -14.03 25.63
CA LEU A 88 -0.77 -13.75 27.06
C LEU A 88 -2.23 -13.60 27.55
N PRO A 89 -2.57 -14.16 28.72
CA PRO A 89 -3.91 -14.03 29.26
C PRO A 89 -4.28 -12.55 29.34
N ARG A 90 -5.46 -12.21 28.82
CA ARG A 90 -6.00 -10.85 28.89
C ARG A 90 -6.11 -10.46 30.37
N VAL A 91 -5.30 -9.50 30.79
CA VAL A 91 -5.44 -8.90 32.13
C VAL A 91 -6.82 -8.25 32.19
N SER A 92 -7.68 -8.78 33.06
CA SER A 92 -9.00 -8.22 33.36
C SER A 92 -8.81 -6.80 33.86
N ARG A 93 -9.29 -5.79 33.11
CA ARG A 93 -9.30 -4.41 33.59
C ARG A 93 -10.29 -4.31 34.76
N PRO A 94 -9.90 -3.72 35.90
CA PRO A 94 -10.83 -3.53 36.99
C PRO A 94 -11.96 -2.59 36.55
N SER A 95 -13.19 -2.98 36.86
CA SER A 95 -14.39 -2.16 36.70
C SER A 95 -14.21 -0.90 37.55
N ARG A 96 -14.20 0.28 36.92
CA ARG A 96 -14.32 1.54 37.67
C ARG A 96 -15.78 1.64 38.12
N GLY A 97 -15.98 1.51 39.43
CA GLY A 97 -17.19 2.00 40.11
C GLY A 97 -17.20 3.52 40.19
#